data_AF-A0A9E1IM80-F1
#
_entry.id   AF-A0A9E1IM80-F1
#
_cell.length_a   1.000
_cell.length_b   1.000
_cell.length_c   1.000
_cell.angle_alpha   90.00
_cell.angle_beta   90.00
_cell.angle_gamma   90.00
#
_symmetry.space_group_name_H-M   'P 1'
#
loop_
_entity.id
_entity.type
_entity.pdbx_description
1 polymer ?
#
loop_
_entity_poly.entity_id
_entity_poly.type
_entity_poly.pdbx_seq_one_letter_code
_entity_poly.pdbx_strand_id
1 'polypeptide(L)'
;MAEVKPSFCHLIWILRREFRFDPDMSASQLLSRGLDSLVQYGALTRAEENWSVADTSLMGEIYGLFRNFLESYLLVLRGVEHLPASPREYVKHLQFEGESLLLNGGITRPEALSLITLKNAVDTYQEEKVLKVTDGVLLDNLPRRTANIDALTPMVD
;
A
#
# COMPACT_ATOMS: atom_id res chain seq x y z
N MET A 1 1.05 21.57 1.53
CA MET A 1 1.30 20.54 2.57
C MET A 1 0.06 19.91 3.19
N ALA A 2 -1.02 20.67 3.44
CA ALA A 2 -2.20 20.18 4.18
C ALA A 2 -2.89 18.96 3.52
N GLU A 3 -2.88 18.85 2.20
CA GLU A 3 -3.54 17.75 1.46
C GLU A 3 -2.71 16.46 1.41
N VAL A 4 -1.38 16.56 1.37
CA VAL A 4 -0.49 15.38 1.25
C VAL A 4 -0.28 14.67 2.59
N LYS A 5 -0.28 15.43 3.69
CA LYS A 5 0.05 14.91 5.02
C LYS A 5 -0.91 13.82 5.51
N PRO A 6 -2.25 13.93 5.36
CA PRO A 6 -3.18 12.86 5.74
C PRO A 6 -2.91 11.56 4.96
N SER A 7 -2.75 11.63 3.65
CA SER A 7 -2.46 10.48 2.79
C SER A 7 -1.12 9.84 3.13
N PHE A 8 -0.09 10.66 3.43
CA PHE A 8 1.21 10.16 3.87
C PHE A 8 1.14 9.44 5.21
N CYS A 9 0.43 9.99 6.21
CA CYS A 9 0.22 9.32 7.49
C CYS A 9 -0.52 7.98 7.31
N HIS A 10 -1.53 7.95 6.44
CA HIS A 10 -2.25 6.71 6.11
C HIS A 10 -1.31 5.68 5.46
N LEU A 11 -0.46 6.08 4.52
CA LEU A 11 0.51 5.20 3.88
C LEU A 11 1.58 4.68 4.84
N ILE A 12 2.13 5.52 5.72
CA ILE A 12 3.04 5.04 6.79
C ILE A 12 2.36 3.93 7.59
N TRP A 13 1.11 4.16 7.96
CA TRP A 13 0.38 3.22 8.78
C TRP A 13 0.13 1.92 8.02
N ILE A 14 -0.44 1.96 6.81
CA ILE A 14 -0.75 0.77 6.01
C ILE A 14 0.51 -0.02 5.66
N LEU A 15 1.61 0.66 5.32
CA LEU A 15 2.86 0.04 4.88
C LEU A 15 3.89 -0.16 6.02
N ARG A 16 3.47 -0.05 7.28
CA ARG A 16 4.35 -0.20 8.47
C ARG A 16 5.07 -1.55 8.57
N ARG A 17 4.55 -2.57 7.87
CA ARG A 17 5.14 -3.92 7.81
C ARG A 17 6.16 -4.08 6.68
N GLU A 18 6.17 -3.17 5.71
CA GLU A 18 7.07 -3.19 4.55
C GLU A 18 8.32 -2.31 4.79
N PHE A 19 8.18 -1.26 5.59
CA PHE A 19 9.26 -0.31 5.84
C PHE A 19 9.65 -0.25 7.31
N ARG A 20 10.94 -0.05 7.56
CA ARG A 20 11.45 0.29 8.88
C ARG A 20 11.48 1.80 9.02
N PHE A 21 10.66 2.31 9.93
CA PHE A 21 10.67 3.72 10.29
C PHE A 21 11.48 3.92 11.58
N ASP A 22 12.10 5.09 11.69
CA ASP A 22 12.74 5.53 12.93
C ASP A 22 11.63 5.81 13.97
N PRO A 23 11.58 5.07 15.10
CA PRO A 23 10.52 5.23 16.10
C PRO A 23 10.56 6.59 16.82
N ASP A 24 11.70 7.29 16.77
CA ASP A 24 11.87 8.59 17.40
C ASP A 24 11.45 9.75 16.47
N MET A 25 11.10 9.45 15.22
CA MET A 25 10.64 10.44 14.25
C MET A 25 9.10 10.49 14.17
N SER A 26 8.55 11.69 14.29
CA SER A 26 7.14 11.94 13.95
C SER A 26 6.89 11.81 12.45
N ALA A 27 5.62 11.57 12.06
CA ALA A 27 5.22 11.54 10.66
C ALA A 27 5.56 12.82 9.89
N SER A 28 5.54 13.99 10.55
CA SER A 28 5.92 15.26 9.90
C SER A 28 7.42 15.33 9.61
N GLN A 29 8.26 14.80 10.50
CA GLN A 29 9.70 14.72 10.30
C GLN A 29 10.05 13.71 9.20
N LEU A 30 9.38 12.55 9.18
CA LEU A 30 9.53 11.56 8.10
C LEU A 30 9.16 12.16 6.74
N LEU A 31 8.03 12.87 6.67
CA LEU A 31 7.60 13.54 5.45
C LEU A 31 8.62 14.58 4.98
N SER A 32 9.05 15.48 5.88
CA SER A 32 10.03 16.52 5.53
C SER A 32 11.33 15.91 5.02
N ARG A 33 11.86 14.90 5.73
CA ARG A 33 13.10 14.22 5.34
C ARG A 33 12.96 13.50 3.99
N GLY A 34 11.82 12.86 3.74
CA GLY A 34 11.52 12.22 2.47
C GLY A 34 11.47 13.22 1.32
N LEU A 35 10.77 14.35 1.50
CA LEU A 35 10.71 15.43 0.51
C LEU A 35 12.08 16.06 0.24
N ASP A 36 12.87 16.32 1.28
CA ASP A 36 14.23 16.85 1.11
C ASP A 36 15.13 15.84 0.37
N SER A 37 14.97 14.54 0.62
CA SER A 37 15.68 13.48 -0.11
C SER A 37 15.29 13.46 -1.59
N LEU A 38 14.01 13.64 -1.91
CA LEU A 38 13.52 13.72 -3.30
C LEU A 38 14.02 14.98 -4.02
N VAL A 39 14.21 16.09 -3.29
CA VAL A 39 14.85 17.30 -3.84
C VAL A 39 16.33 17.04 -4.13
N GLN A 40 17.06 16.40 -3.20
CA GLN A 40 18.46 16.03 -3.42
C GLN A 40 18.64 15.04 -4.57
N TYR A 41 17.69 14.14 -4.76
CA TYR A 41 17.65 13.19 -5.87
C TYR A 41 17.26 13.84 -7.21
N GLY A 42 16.73 15.07 -7.20
CA GLY A 42 16.31 15.80 -8.40
C GLY A 42 14.89 15.51 -8.88
N ALA A 43 14.13 14.67 -8.18
CA ALA A 43 12.75 14.35 -8.52
C ALA A 43 11.79 15.53 -8.21
N LEU A 44 12.09 16.29 -7.15
CA LEU A 44 11.33 17.46 -6.74
C LEU A 44 12.18 18.73 -6.76
N THR A 45 11.54 19.87 -6.92
CA THR A 45 12.08 21.18 -6.59
C THR A 45 11.33 21.78 -5.41
N ARG A 46 12.02 22.59 -4.61
CA ARG A 46 11.44 23.31 -3.48
C ARG A 46 11.52 24.81 -3.71
N ALA A 47 10.38 25.49 -3.58
CA ALA A 47 10.26 26.94 -3.56
C ALA A 47 9.54 27.35 -2.26
N GLU A 48 10.28 27.95 -1.32
CA GLU A 48 9.78 28.28 0.02
C GLU A 48 9.22 27.04 0.75
N GLU A 49 7.89 27.00 0.95
CA GLU A 49 7.13 25.90 1.57
C GLU A 49 6.35 25.05 0.55
N ASN A 50 6.63 25.21 -0.74
CA ASN A 50 6.00 24.47 -1.81
C ASN A 50 7.00 23.51 -2.48
N TRP A 51 6.51 22.32 -2.80
CA TRP A 51 7.23 21.32 -3.57
C TRP A 51 6.52 21.13 -4.90
N SER A 52 7.28 21.02 -5.97
CA SER A 52 6.77 20.71 -7.30
C SER A 52 7.60 19.59 -7.92
N VAL A 53 6.96 18.79 -8.79
CA VAL A 53 7.67 17.77 -9.55
C VAL A 53 8.63 18.45 -10.51
N ALA A 54 9.91 18.12 -10.38
CA ALA A 54 10.96 18.61 -11.28
C ALA A 54 11.19 17.64 -12.44
N ASP A 55 11.10 16.34 -12.14
CA ASP A 55 11.27 15.27 -13.12
C ASP A 55 10.23 14.16 -12.91
N THR A 56 9.32 14.01 -13.88
CA THR A 56 8.26 12.99 -13.84
C THR A 56 8.79 11.57 -14.03
N SER A 57 9.90 11.40 -14.75
CA SER A 57 10.54 10.09 -14.92
C SER A 57 11.08 9.58 -13.60
N LEU A 58 11.83 10.43 -12.87
CA LEU A 58 12.36 10.08 -11.55
C LEU A 58 11.23 9.82 -10.54
N MET A 59 10.16 10.62 -10.57
CA MET A 59 8.97 10.33 -9.76
C MET A 59 8.33 8.97 -10.13
N GLY A 60 8.31 8.60 -11.41
CA GLY A 60 7.87 7.30 -11.88
C GLY A 60 8.75 6.14 -11.41
N GLU A 61 10.06 6.34 -11.34
CA GLU A 61 11.01 5.37 -10.78
C GLU A 61 10.74 5.14 -9.29
N ILE A 62 10.60 6.21 -8.51
CA ILE A 62 10.25 6.14 -7.09
C ILE A 62 8.91 5.43 -6.92
N TYR A 63 7.88 5.82 -7.68
CA TYR A 63 6.58 5.15 -7.68
C TYR A 63 6.69 3.65 -7.97
N GLY A 64 7.54 3.27 -8.93
CA GLY A 64 7.82 1.88 -9.27
C GLY A 64 8.31 1.04 -8.09
N LEU A 65 9.00 1.63 -7.12
CA LEU A 65 9.48 0.95 -5.90
C LEU A 65 8.36 0.65 -4.90
N PHE A 66 7.24 1.38 -4.96
CA PHE A 66 6.11 1.20 -4.03
C PHE A 66 4.94 0.44 -4.65
N ARG A 67 4.84 0.46 -5.98
CA ARG A 67 3.67 -0.04 -6.72
C ARG A 67 3.33 -1.49 -6.38
N ASN A 68 4.33 -2.36 -6.25
CA ASN A 68 4.10 -3.76 -5.89
C ASN A 68 3.37 -3.91 -4.55
N PHE A 69 3.71 -3.10 -3.54
CA PHE A 69 3.02 -3.14 -2.25
C PHE A 69 1.58 -2.64 -2.36
N LEU A 70 1.35 -1.54 -3.09
CA LEU A 70 0.00 -1.01 -3.30
C LEU A 70 -0.88 -2.03 -4.04
N GLU A 71 -0.34 -2.67 -5.07
CA GLU A 71 -1.02 -3.74 -5.82
C GLU A 71 -1.34 -4.95 -4.93
N SER A 72 -0.40 -5.42 -4.09
CA SER A 72 -0.65 -6.50 -3.12
C SER A 72 -1.77 -6.16 -2.15
N TYR A 73 -1.76 -4.94 -1.60
CA TYR A 73 -2.74 -4.51 -0.61
C TYR A 73 -4.12 -4.34 -1.24
N LEU A 74 -4.21 -3.76 -2.44
CA LEU A 74 -5.47 -3.73 -3.20
C LEU A 74 -5.96 -5.13 -3.56
N LEU A 75 -5.08 -6.07 -3.89
CA LEU A 75 -5.45 -7.46 -4.17
C LEU A 75 -6.12 -8.11 -2.96
N VAL A 76 -5.58 -7.89 -1.75
CA VAL A 76 -6.20 -8.38 -0.50
C VAL A 76 -7.59 -7.77 -0.26
N LEU A 77 -7.80 -6.49 -0.57
CA LEU A 77 -9.10 -5.84 -0.44
C LEU A 77 -10.10 -6.30 -1.50
N ARG A 78 -9.63 -6.62 -2.70
CA ARG A 78 -10.46 -7.04 -3.82
C ARG A 78 -10.88 -8.50 -3.68
N GLY A 79 -9.99 -9.41 -3.30
CA GLY A 79 -10.27 -10.85 -3.26
C GLY A 79 -11.14 -11.35 -2.09
N VAL A 80 -11.86 -10.45 -1.41
CA VAL A 80 -12.73 -10.79 -0.27
C VAL A 80 -13.90 -11.73 -0.64
N GLU A 81 -14.22 -11.91 -1.92
CA GLU A 81 -15.14 -12.97 -2.36
C GLU A 81 -14.69 -14.39 -1.99
N HIS A 82 -13.40 -14.59 -1.70
CA HIS A 82 -12.84 -15.87 -1.23
C HIS A 82 -12.96 -16.06 0.28
N LEU A 83 -13.64 -15.16 0.99
CA LEU A 83 -13.97 -15.32 2.40
C LEU A 83 -15.34 -15.98 2.55
N PRO A 84 -15.55 -16.82 3.57
CA PRO A 84 -14.65 -17.14 4.67
C PRO A 84 -13.53 -18.14 4.32
N ALA A 85 -12.31 -17.89 4.80
CA ALA A 85 -11.16 -18.80 4.66
C ALA A 85 -10.16 -18.63 5.80
N SER A 86 -9.30 -19.62 6.07
CA SER A 86 -8.15 -19.38 6.96
C SER A 86 -7.18 -18.36 6.32
N PRO A 87 -6.37 -17.61 7.09
CA PRO A 87 -5.40 -16.66 6.52
C PRO A 87 -4.46 -17.29 5.49
N ARG A 88 -4.06 -18.55 5.71
CA ARG A 88 -3.18 -19.28 4.80
C ARG A 88 -3.86 -19.65 3.50
N GLU A 89 -5.10 -20.13 3.56
CA GLU A 89 -5.88 -20.46 2.34
C GLU A 89 -6.19 -19.20 1.56
N TYR A 90 -6.59 -18.13 2.25
CA TYR A 90 -6.89 -16.85 1.62
C TYR A 90 -5.70 -16.31 0.83
N VAL A 91 -4.50 -16.27 1.42
CA VAL A 91 -3.28 -15.83 0.71
C VAL A 91 -2.97 -16.71 -0.50
N LYS A 92 -3.22 -18.03 -0.43
CA LYS A 92 -3.04 -18.92 -1.59
C LYS A 92 -4.05 -18.62 -2.71
N HIS A 93 -5.31 -18.35 -2.38
CA HIS A 93 -6.32 -17.96 -3.35
C HIS A 93 -5.92 -16.66 -4.05
N LEU A 94 -5.50 -15.64 -3.28
CA LEU A 94 -5.02 -14.38 -3.83
C LEU A 94 -3.82 -14.56 -4.76
N GLN A 95 -2.85 -15.41 -4.39
CA GLN A 95 -1.70 -15.69 -5.24
C GLN A 95 -2.11 -16.32 -6.57
N PHE A 96 -3.00 -17.32 -6.52
CA PHE A 96 -3.50 -18.01 -7.71
C PHE A 96 -4.27 -17.07 -8.65
N GLU A 97 -5.19 -16.26 -8.13
CA GLU A 97 -5.93 -15.30 -8.96
C GLU A 97 -5.07 -14.14 -9.45
N GLY A 98 -4.12 -13.73 -8.62
CA GLY A 98 -3.14 -12.71 -8.95
C GLY A 98 -2.31 -13.06 -10.18
N GLU A 99 -2.05 -14.35 -10.45
CA GLU A 99 -1.39 -14.79 -11.69
C GLU A 99 -2.24 -14.43 -12.93
N SER A 100 -3.55 -14.63 -12.87
CA SER A 100 -4.47 -14.25 -13.94
C SER A 100 -4.53 -12.72 -14.13
N LEU A 101 -4.56 -11.97 -13.03
CA LEU A 101 -4.51 -10.51 -13.05
C LEU A 101 -3.18 -9.97 -13.60
N LEU A 102 -2.06 -10.64 -13.32
CA LEU A 102 -0.77 -10.28 -13.91
C LEU A 102 -0.78 -10.50 -15.43
N LEU A 103 -1.35 -11.62 -15.90
CA LEU A 103 -1.44 -11.93 -17.33
C LEU A 103 -2.35 -10.97 -18.10
N ASN A 104 -3.41 -10.45 -17.46
CA ASN A 104 -4.36 -9.52 -18.09
C ASN A 104 -4.06 -8.03 -17.84
N GLY A 105 -2.99 -7.72 -17.09
CA GLY A 105 -2.58 -6.35 -16.77
C GLY A 105 -3.33 -5.68 -15.62
N GLY A 106 -4.19 -6.41 -14.89
CA GLY A 106 -4.83 -5.92 -13.66
C GLY A 106 -3.87 -5.76 -12.48
N ILE A 107 -2.70 -6.41 -12.53
CA ILE A 107 -1.52 -6.18 -11.69
C ILE A 107 -0.33 -6.05 -12.64
N THR A 108 0.60 -5.13 -12.36
CA THR A 108 1.73 -4.87 -13.27
C THR A 108 3.04 -5.44 -12.78
N ARG A 109 3.16 -5.74 -11.48
CA ARG A 109 4.38 -6.24 -10.86
C ARG A 109 4.21 -7.69 -10.35
N PRO A 110 5.02 -8.66 -10.81
CA PRO A 110 4.96 -10.02 -10.26
C PRO A 110 5.29 -10.05 -8.76
N GLU A 111 6.08 -9.10 -8.26
CA GLU A 111 6.42 -8.96 -6.85
C GLU A 111 5.19 -8.64 -5.98
N ALA A 112 4.10 -8.13 -6.56
CA ALA A 112 2.84 -7.93 -5.87
C ALA A 112 2.20 -9.25 -5.38
N LEU A 113 2.64 -10.40 -5.93
CA LEU A 113 2.18 -11.72 -5.53
C LEU A 113 3.11 -12.41 -4.51
N SER A 114 4.09 -11.68 -3.98
CA SER A 114 4.98 -12.19 -2.93
C SER A 114 4.17 -12.65 -1.72
N LEU A 115 4.41 -13.89 -1.29
CA LEU A 115 3.76 -14.48 -0.12
C LEU A 115 3.95 -13.63 1.15
N ILE A 116 5.14 -13.03 1.29
CA ILE A 116 5.48 -12.20 2.45
C ILE A 116 4.63 -10.92 2.43
N THR A 117 4.54 -10.25 1.28
CA THR A 117 3.79 -9.00 1.13
C THR A 117 2.28 -9.23 1.27
N LEU A 118 1.74 -10.30 0.69
CA LEU A 118 0.32 -10.66 0.85
C LEU A 118 -0.01 -10.97 2.31
N LYS A 119 0.87 -11.67 3.03
CA LYS A 119 0.69 -11.93 4.46
C LYS A 119 0.73 -10.63 5.26
N ASN A 120 1.70 -9.76 5.00
CA ASN A 120 1.79 -8.46 5.66
C ASN A 120 0.52 -7.61 5.46
N ALA A 121 0.00 -7.58 4.23
CA ALA A 121 -1.25 -6.89 3.90
C ALA A 121 -2.44 -7.47 4.68
N VAL A 122 -2.59 -8.80 4.71
CA VAL A 122 -3.64 -9.49 5.48
C VAL A 122 -3.52 -9.20 6.98
N ASP A 123 -2.31 -9.24 7.54
CA ASP A 123 -2.06 -8.93 8.95
C ASP A 123 -2.38 -7.45 9.27
N THR A 124 -1.99 -6.52 8.39
CA THR A 124 -2.34 -5.10 8.51
C THR A 124 -3.86 -4.91 8.50
N TYR A 125 -4.58 -5.55 7.58
CA TYR A 125 -6.03 -5.38 7.49
C TYR A 125 -6.81 -6.06 8.61
N GLN A 126 -6.25 -7.09 9.26
CA GLN A 126 -6.80 -7.62 10.50
C GLN A 126 -6.67 -6.62 11.66
N GLU A 127 -5.49 -6.01 11.83
CA GLU A 127 -5.26 -4.98 12.85
C GLU A 127 -6.16 -3.76 12.63
N GLU A 128 -6.35 -3.38 11.36
CA GLU A 128 -7.26 -2.32 10.94
C GLU A 128 -8.74 -2.70 10.99
N LYS A 129 -9.07 -3.93 11.42
CA LYS A 129 -10.44 -4.45 11.47
C LYS A 129 -11.16 -4.38 10.12
N VAL A 130 -10.42 -4.29 9.01
CA VAL A 130 -10.93 -4.44 7.64
C VAL A 130 -11.25 -5.92 7.40
N LEU A 131 -10.39 -6.81 7.89
CA LEU A 131 -10.65 -8.23 8.03
C LEU A 131 -10.85 -8.55 9.52
N LYS A 132 -11.73 -9.49 9.82
CA LYS A 132 -11.97 -9.99 11.19
C LYS A 132 -11.61 -11.46 11.25
N VAL A 133 -11.02 -11.91 12.36
CA VAL A 133 -10.80 -13.34 12.61
C VAL A 133 -11.82 -13.84 13.61
N THR A 134 -12.51 -14.93 13.29
CA THR A 134 -13.40 -15.66 14.21
C THR A 134 -13.12 -17.14 14.05
N ASP A 135 -12.76 -17.81 15.14
CA ASP A 135 -12.41 -19.23 15.15
C ASP A 135 -11.35 -19.63 14.10
N GLY A 136 -10.37 -18.75 13.87
CA GLY A 136 -9.28 -18.97 12.90
C GLY A 136 -9.63 -18.69 11.44
N VAL A 137 -10.84 -18.17 11.18
CA VAL A 137 -11.36 -17.87 9.85
C VAL A 137 -11.47 -16.36 9.64
N LEU A 138 -11.02 -15.88 8.48
CA LEU A 138 -11.16 -14.49 8.07
C LEU A 138 -12.57 -14.19 7.56
N LEU A 139 -13.09 -13.03 7.95
CA LEU A 139 -14.38 -12.48 7.58
C LEU A 139 -14.20 -11.03 7.12
N ASP A 140 -15.04 -10.60 6.19
CA ASP A 140 -15.02 -9.23 5.68
C ASP A 140 -15.69 -8.22 6.63
N ASN A 141 -15.22 -6.98 6.60
CA ASN A 141 -15.85 -5.82 7.21
C ASN A 141 -16.07 -4.72 6.15
N LEU A 142 -17.13 -4.89 5.37
CA LEU A 142 -17.46 -4.09 4.18
C LEU A 142 -17.28 -2.56 4.35
N PRO A 143 -17.79 -1.88 5.41
CA PRO A 143 -17.63 -0.43 5.54
C PRO A 143 -16.17 0.03 5.63
N ARG A 144 -15.30 -0.73 6.31
CA ARG A 144 -13.87 -0.39 6.40
C ARG A 144 -13.12 -0.75 5.14
N ARG A 145 -13.53 -1.81 4.44
CA ARG A 145 -12.96 -2.22 3.16
C ARG A 145 -13.13 -1.14 2.10
N THR A 146 -14.36 -0.65 1.90
CA THR A 146 -14.66 0.39 0.89
C THR A 146 -13.80 1.63 1.09
N ALA A 147 -13.67 2.12 2.32
CA ALA A 147 -12.82 3.28 2.62
C ALA A 147 -11.34 3.08 2.24
N ASN A 148 -10.81 1.86 2.37
CA ASN A 148 -9.42 1.55 1.98
C ASN A 148 -9.27 1.39 0.47
N ILE A 149 -10.28 0.82 -0.21
CA ILE A 149 -10.28 0.74 -1.68
C ILE A 149 -10.29 2.15 -2.29
N ASP A 150 -11.16 3.03 -1.79
CA ASP A 150 -11.27 4.41 -2.26
C ASP A 150 -9.97 5.19 -2.03
N ALA A 151 -9.26 4.90 -0.93
CA ALA A 151 -7.98 5.52 -0.61
C ALA A 151 -6.82 5.03 -1.49
N LEU A 152 -6.77 3.73 -1.82
CA LEU A 152 -5.62 3.11 -2.49
C LEU A 152 -5.76 3.01 -4.02
N THR A 153 -6.98 2.91 -4.55
CA THR A 153 -7.20 2.74 -6.00
C THR A 153 -6.58 3.89 -6.82
N PRO A 154 -6.75 5.18 -6.45
CA PRO A 154 -6.14 6.29 -7.20
C PRO A 154 -4.61 6.31 -7.18
N MET A 155 -3.97 5.46 -6.36
CA MET A 155 -2.52 5.35 -6.25
C MET A 155 -1.94 4.25 -7.15
N VAL A 156 -2.78 3.43 -7.79
CA VAL A 156 -2.35 2.31 -8.65
C VAL A 156 -2.65 2.55 -10.14
N ASP A 157 -3.62 3.41 -10.41
CA ASP A 157 -4.00 3.90 -11.75
C ASP A 157 -3.01 4.95 -12.28
#